data_AF-A0AA35NDH5-F1
#
_entry.id   AF-A0AA35NDH5-F1
#
_cell.length_a   1.000
_cell.length_b   1.000
_cell.length_c   1.000
_cell.angle_alpha   90.00
_cell.angle_beta   90.00
_cell.angle_gamma   90.00
#
_symmetry.space_group_name_H-M   'P 1'
#
loop_
_entity.id
_entity.type
_entity.pdbx_description
1 polymer ?
#
loop_
_entity_poly.entity_id
_entity_poly.type
_entity_poly.pdbx_seq_one_letter_code
_entity_poly.pdbx_strand_id
1 'polypeptide(L)'
;MTNASVHLWGTNGEASLFSVESIALVWFIKLCNSKESKDIVIGLQVVFSNNTDLSPDGKLPVLILDSGIKVSGYVNIVKFLSKDTHFNNSEELENDEETSAIVSKQDRLLEYALMNFVDIEMSRLTDYQLFLNTKNYNGYTKKLFSKLLYFPMWYNTPLKLRSQARENCQEIIGSIILEDDEEFVESKAMESASQLAQSKTFKIAHENKVKSKQDLQQVKYNLQFDNRLKNCVRNWLAARSKLDESAMLSADILFLANIYVQLNLPDGNRIRSLLEQTFGSDFMNSTSKKIDTFIHIPSIDLQQRAPHFKEQGNVVMSLYNFACKYI
;
A
#
# COMPACT_ATOMS: atom_id res chain seq x y z
N MET A 1 16.71 19.20 -15.99
CA MET A 1 15.80 18.39 -15.16
C MET A 1 15.36 19.21 -13.97
N THR A 2 14.06 19.29 -13.75
CA THR A 2 13.44 19.93 -12.59
C THR A 2 13.82 19.17 -11.34
N ASN A 3 14.30 19.86 -10.29
CA ASN A 3 14.36 19.19 -8.99
C ASN A 3 12.92 18.83 -8.59
N ALA A 4 12.77 17.68 -7.97
CA ALA A 4 11.48 17.22 -7.52
C ALA A 4 11.64 16.49 -6.18
N SER A 5 10.60 16.54 -5.35
CA SER A 5 10.57 15.80 -4.10
C SER A 5 9.43 14.79 -4.08
N VAL A 6 9.77 13.55 -3.73
CA VAL A 6 8.81 12.48 -3.48
C VAL A 6 8.58 12.39 -1.98
N HIS A 7 7.32 12.55 -1.59
CA HIS A 7 6.87 12.50 -0.21
C HIS A 7 6.24 11.14 0.08
N LEU A 8 6.77 10.44 1.09
CA LEU A 8 6.46 9.05 1.40
C LEU A 8 6.02 8.84 2.85
N TRP A 9 5.42 7.67 3.11
CA TRP A 9 5.28 7.13 4.46
C TRP A 9 6.55 6.37 4.85
N GLY A 10 7.18 6.78 5.94
CA GLY A 10 8.36 6.09 6.47
C GLY A 10 8.96 6.78 7.67
N THR A 11 9.98 6.18 8.26
CA THR A 11 10.75 6.70 9.39
C THR A 11 12.16 6.18 9.30
N ASN A 12 13.15 6.93 9.80
CA ASN A 12 14.55 6.50 9.88
C ASN A 12 15.15 6.08 8.53
N GLY A 13 14.69 6.69 7.44
CA GLY A 13 15.21 6.45 6.09
C GLY A 13 14.65 5.21 5.39
N GLU A 14 13.63 4.57 5.96
CA GLU A 14 12.95 3.42 5.38
C GLU A 14 11.45 3.69 5.23
N ALA A 15 10.87 3.16 4.14
CA ALA A 15 9.43 3.21 3.92
C ALA A 15 8.69 2.33 4.93
N SER A 16 7.54 2.81 5.39
CA SER A 16 6.72 2.11 6.37
C SER A 16 5.93 0.97 5.72
N LEU A 17 5.84 -0.18 6.40
CA LEU A 17 4.99 -1.33 6.03
C LEU A 17 3.50 -0.96 5.89
N PHE A 18 3.09 0.19 6.41
CA PHE A 18 1.75 0.73 6.21
C PHE A 18 1.46 1.10 4.74
N SER A 19 2.45 1.54 3.96
CA SER A 19 2.23 2.01 2.58
C SER A 19 3.02 1.15 1.60
N VAL A 20 2.32 0.19 0.96
CA VAL A 20 2.87 -0.66 -0.10
C VAL A 20 3.44 0.16 -1.25
N GLU A 21 2.76 1.23 -1.63
CA GLU A 21 3.18 2.12 -2.70
C GLU A 21 4.46 2.91 -2.34
N SER A 22 4.61 3.33 -1.07
CA SER A 22 5.84 3.99 -0.62
C SER A 22 7.03 3.02 -0.67
N ILE A 23 6.83 1.76 -0.27
CA ILE A 23 7.87 0.72 -0.36
C ILE A 23 8.23 0.47 -1.82
N ALA A 24 7.23 0.28 -2.67
CA ALA A 24 7.42 0.04 -4.09
C ALA A 24 8.17 1.19 -4.76
N LEU A 25 7.86 2.44 -4.42
CA LEU A 25 8.54 3.60 -5.00
C LEU A 25 10.00 3.70 -4.55
N VAL A 26 10.31 3.39 -3.29
CA VAL A 26 11.71 3.31 -2.82
C VAL A 26 12.48 2.23 -3.58
N TRP A 27 11.88 1.05 -3.77
CA TRP A 27 12.51 -0.04 -4.53
C TRP A 27 12.69 0.33 -6.00
N PHE A 28 11.71 0.98 -6.62
CA PHE A 28 11.80 1.49 -7.98
C PHE A 28 12.99 2.44 -8.15
N ILE A 29 13.12 3.44 -7.28
CA ILE A 29 14.24 4.41 -7.35
C ILE A 29 15.58 3.69 -7.16
N LYS A 30 15.67 2.73 -6.23
CA LYS A 30 16.88 1.93 -5.98
C LYS A 30 17.28 1.02 -7.15
N LEU A 31 16.34 0.68 -8.04
CA LEU A 31 16.59 -0.17 -9.21
C LEU A 31 17.01 0.63 -10.45
N CYS A 32 16.79 1.94 -10.45
CA CYS A 32 17.22 2.86 -11.51
C CYS A 32 18.75 3.09 -11.47
N ASN A 33 19.53 2.03 -11.73
CA ASN A 33 20.99 2.04 -11.64
C ASN A 33 21.73 2.07 -12.98
N SER A 34 21.03 1.85 -14.11
CA SER A 34 21.63 2.02 -15.45
C SER A 34 21.74 3.50 -15.81
N LYS A 35 22.64 3.88 -16.73
CA LYS A 35 22.79 5.29 -17.13
C LYS A 35 21.47 5.92 -17.58
N GLU A 36 20.72 5.22 -18.44
CA GLU A 36 19.41 5.67 -18.95
C GLU A 36 18.33 5.74 -17.87
N SER A 37 18.35 4.85 -16.88
CA SER A 37 17.38 4.87 -15.78
C SER A 37 17.75 5.86 -14.68
N LYS A 38 19.04 6.15 -14.50
CA LYS A 38 19.52 7.17 -13.55
C LYS A 38 19.07 8.57 -13.94
N ASP A 39 19.02 8.87 -15.24
CA ASP A 39 18.51 10.14 -15.75
C ASP A 39 17.04 10.39 -15.36
N ILE A 40 16.25 9.33 -15.13
CA ILE A 40 14.84 9.42 -14.69
C ILE A 40 14.72 9.92 -13.25
N VAL A 41 15.68 9.54 -12.39
CA VAL A 41 15.63 9.75 -10.94
C VAL A 41 16.67 10.76 -10.45
N ILE A 42 17.50 11.29 -11.33
CA ILE A 42 18.54 12.26 -10.97
C ILE A 42 17.89 13.58 -10.51
N GLY A 43 18.29 14.06 -9.32
CA GLY A 43 17.68 15.23 -8.70
C GLY A 43 16.34 14.97 -7.99
N LEU A 44 15.89 13.72 -7.92
CA LEU A 44 14.73 13.31 -7.14
C LEU A 44 15.08 13.17 -5.66
N GLN A 45 14.48 14.01 -4.83
CA GLN A 45 14.68 13.99 -3.38
C GLN A 45 13.61 13.14 -2.69
N VAL A 46 14.02 12.14 -1.92
CA VAL A 46 13.09 11.32 -1.13
C VAL A 46 12.91 11.94 0.25
N VAL A 47 11.65 12.18 0.61
CA VAL A 47 11.24 12.86 1.84
C VAL A 47 10.21 12.01 2.57
N PHE A 48 10.56 11.55 3.77
CA PHE A 48 9.59 10.93 4.67
C PHE A 48 8.88 12.01 5.47
N SER A 49 7.83 12.61 4.87
CA SER A 49 7.07 13.71 5.49
C SER A 49 5.90 13.22 6.35
N ASN A 50 5.37 12.02 6.07
CA ASN A 50 4.25 11.41 6.80
C ASN A 50 2.99 12.30 6.86
N ASN A 51 2.87 13.26 5.94
CA ASN A 51 1.80 14.25 5.93
C ASN A 51 1.04 14.19 4.60
N THR A 52 -0.22 13.76 4.66
CA THR A 52 -1.09 13.63 3.49
C THR A 52 -1.66 14.96 3.00
N ASP A 53 -1.56 16.04 3.78
CA ASP A 53 -2.01 17.38 3.35
C ASP A 53 -1.23 17.92 2.14
N LEU A 54 -0.04 17.38 1.89
CA LEU A 54 0.77 17.74 0.74
C LEU A 54 0.17 17.22 -0.57
N SER A 55 -0.62 16.15 -0.49
CA SER A 55 -1.17 15.47 -1.65
C SER A 55 -2.57 15.97 -2.03
N PRO A 56 -2.88 16.14 -3.33
CA PRO A 56 -4.18 16.61 -3.78
C PRO A 56 -5.34 15.66 -3.41
N ASP A 57 -5.07 14.35 -3.33
CA ASP A 57 -6.06 13.31 -3.02
C ASP A 57 -5.98 12.81 -1.57
N GLY A 58 -5.11 13.41 -0.75
CA GLY A 58 -4.90 13.00 0.63
C GLY A 58 -4.22 11.63 0.77
N LYS A 59 -3.52 11.15 -0.26
CA LYS A 59 -2.73 9.90 -0.24
C LYS A 59 -1.24 10.17 -0.41
N LEU A 60 -0.41 9.27 0.12
CA LEU A 60 1.02 9.22 -0.18
C LEU A 60 1.30 7.83 -0.74
N PRO A 61 2.18 7.69 -1.75
CA PRO A 61 3.21 8.64 -2.20
C PRO A 61 2.70 9.82 -3.05
N VAL A 62 3.39 10.96 -2.98
CA VAL A 62 3.17 12.10 -3.89
C VAL A 62 4.50 12.66 -4.39
N LEU A 63 4.61 12.87 -5.70
CA LEU A 63 5.68 13.60 -6.36
C LEU A 63 5.30 15.07 -6.48
N ILE A 64 6.17 15.97 -6.03
CA ILE A 64 6.03 17.42 -6.14
C ILE A 64 7.20 17.97 -6.94
N LEU A 65 6.89 18.57 -8.09
CA LEU A 65 7.87 19.23 -8.95
C LEU A 65 8.07 20.68 -8.48
N ASP A 66 9.25 21.26 -8.77
CA ASP A 66 9.52 22.69 -8.52
C ASP A 66 8.48 23.64 -9.16
N SER A 67 7.84 23.21 -10.25
CA SER A 67 6.75 23.93 -10.93
C SER A 67 5.44 23.96 -10.13
N GLY A 68 5.35 23.22 -9.03
CA GLY A 68 4.14 23.06 -8.22
C GLY A 68 3.19 21.96 -8.70
N ILE A 69 3.52 21.27 -9.80
CA ILE A 69 2.75 20.11 -10.27
C ILE A 69 2.88 18.97 -9.26
N LYS A 70 1.75 18.33 -8.94
CA LYS A 70 1.67 17.21 -8.00
C LYS A 70 1.12 15.96 -8.68
N VAL A 71 1.82 14.84 -8.53
CA VAL A 71 1.41 13.53 -9.05
C VAL A 71 1.33 12.55 -7.88
N SER A 72 0.13 12.04 -7.58
CA SER A 72 -0.11 11.13 -6.45
C SER A 72 -0.29 9.68 -6.91
N GLY A 73 0.20 8.75 -6.10
CA GLY A 73 0.09 7.31 -6.30
C GLY A 73 1.23 6.71 -7.12
N TYR A 74 1.67 5.50 -6.74
CA TYR A 74 2.81 4.82 -7.36
C TYR A 74 2.66 4.68 -8.88
N VAL A 75 1.51 4.18 -9.34
CA VAL A 75 1.26 3.92 -10.78
C VAL A 75 1.36 5.21 -11.60
N ASN A 76 0.82 6.32 -11.08
CA ASN A 76 0.85 7.61 -11.75
C ASN A 76 2.26 8.22 -11.74
N ILE A 77 2.98 8.11 -10.63
CA ILE A 77 4.35 8.61 -10.50
C ILE A 77 5.27 7.85 -11.46
N VAL A 78 5.23 6.52 -11.47
CA VAL A 78 6.05 5.72 -12.40
C VAL A 78 5.71 6.04 -13.85
N LYS A 79 4.41 6.15 -14.19
CA LYS A 79 3.99 6.54 -15.54
C LYS A 79 4.47 7.94 -15.93
N PHE A 80 4.46 8.88 -15.00
CA PHE A 80 4.94 10.25 -15.21
C PHE A 80 6.45 10.25 -15.48
N LEU A 81 7.22 9.62 -14.60
CA LEU A 81 8.68 9.49 -14.71
C LEU A 81 9.09 8.78 -16.00
N SER A 82 8.37 7.72 -16.40
CA SER A 82 8.61 6.99 -17.66
C SER A 82 8.14 7.71 -18.93
N LYS A 83 7.37 8.80 -18.81
CA LYS A 83 6.90 9.60 -19.96
C LYS A 83 7.86 10.74 -20.28
N ASP A 84 8.46 11.35 -19.27
CA ASP A 84 9.38 12.48 -19.42
C ASP A 84 10.70 12.08 -20.12
N THR A 85 11.03 10.79 -20.16
CA THR A 85 12.16 10.25 -20.95
C THR A 85 11.97 10.37 -22.45
N HIS A 86 10.73 10.39 -22.94
CA HIS A 86 10.43 10.42 -24.38
C HIS A 86 10.33 11.84 -24.95
N PHE A 87 10.17 12.88 -24.12
CA PHE A 87 10.09 14.26 -24.58
C PHE A 87 11.47 14.90 -24.85
N ASN A 88 12.55 14.38 -24.26
CA ASN A 88 13.91 14.88 -24.51
C ASN A 88 14.59 14.25 -25.73
N ASN A 89 13.97 13.23 -26.35
CA ASN A 89 14.51 12.53 -27.52
C ASN A 89 13.63 12.70 -28.77
N SER A 90 12.67 13.64 -28.77
CA SER A 90 11.74 13.87 -29.89
C SER A 90 12.03 15.13 -30.69
N GLU A 91 13.23 15.68 -30.59
CA GLU A 91 13.80 16.52 -31.64
C GLU A 91 15.00 15.75 -32.20
N GLU A 92 14.94 15.43 -33.49
CA GLU A 92 15.96 14.74 -34.29
C GLU A 92 15.99 13.20 -34.18
N LEU A 93 15.16 12.54 -34.99
CA LEU A 93 15.59 11.65 -36.08
C LEU A 93 14.37 10.86 -36.59
N GLU A 94 13.64 11.46 -37.52
CA GLU A 94 12.95 10.67 -38.53
C GLU A 94 14.02 9.97 -39.39
N ASN A 95 13.76 8.72 -39.75
CA ASN A 95 14.56 7.84 -40.63
C ASN A 95 15.60 6.99 -39.90
N ASP A 96 15.19 5.82 -39.40
CA ASP A 96 15.60 4.51 -39.97
C ASP A 96 15.22 3.33 -39.04
N GLU A 97 14.74 2.26 -39.68
CA GLU A 97 14.71 0.85 -39.25
C GLU A 97 13.74 0.37 -38.14
N GLU A 98 12.59 -0.05 -38.67
CA GLU A 98 11.40 -0.75 -38.19
C GLU A 98 11.57 -2.03 -37.31
N THR A 99 12.72 -2.35 -36.72
CA THR A 99 12.92 -3.70 -36.11
C THR A 99 13.39 -3.73 -34.65
N SER A 100 13.57 -2.60 -33.97
CA SER A 100 14.01 -2.60 -32.54
C SER A 100 13.21 -1.67 -31.61
N ALA A 101 12.26 -0.90 -32.13
CA ALA A 101 11.40 0.00 -31.34
C ALA A 101 10.14 -0.68 -30.78
N ILE A 102 9.90 -1.95 -31.12
CA ILE A 102 8.74 -2.75 -30.67
C ILE A 102 9.13 -3.55 -29.42
N VAL A 103 9.62 -2.91 -28.35
CA VAL A 103 9.10 -3.33 -27.02
C VAL A 103 7.63 -2.96 -27.13
N SER A 104 6.79 -3.95 -27.46
CA SER A 104 5.57 -3.67 -28.19
C SER A 104 4.72 -2.69 -27.40
N LYS A 105 4.10 -1.72 -28.05
CA LYS A 105 3.13 -0.83 -27.40
C LYS A 105 2.09 -1.63 -26.59
N GLN A 106 1.85 -2.87 -27.00
CA GLN A 106 1.02 -3.85 -26.30
C GLN A 106 1.65 -4.30 -24.96
N ASP A 107 2.95 -4.56 -24.89
CA ASP A 107 3.66 -4.92 -23.66
C ASP A 107 3.64 -3.79 -22.64
N ARG A 108 3.85 -2.53 -23.08
CA ARG A 108 3.74 -1.35 -22.21
C ARG A 108 2.32 -1.13 -21.69
N LEU A 109 1.32 -1.36 -22.55
CA LEU A 109 -0.08 -1.28 -22.15
C LEU A 109 -0.43 -2.39 -21.16
N LEU A 110 0.10 -3.59 -21.38
CA LEU A 110 -0.09 -4.74 -20.49
C LEU A 110 0.61 -4.51 -19.15
N GLU A 111 1.82 -3.96 -19.12
CA GLU A 111 2.50 -3.56 -17.88
C GLU A 111 1.66 -2.53 -17.10
N TYR A 112 1.12 -1.51 -17.79
CA TYR A 112 0.22 -0.55 -17.15
C TYR A 112 -1.06 -1.20 -16.61
N ALA A 113 -1.66 -2.11 -17.37
CA ALA A 113 -2.83 -2.86 -16.93
C ALA A 113 -2.51 -3.74 -15.71
N LEU A 114 -1.32 -4.36 -15.67
CA LEU A 114 -0.85 -5.14 -14.52
C LEU A 114 -0.60 -4.26 -13.30
N MET A 115 0.04 -3.09 -13.46
CA MET A 115 0.21 -2.12 -12.37
C MET A 115 -1.13 -1.70 -11.79
N ASN A 116 -2.09 -1.32 -12.64
CA ASN A 116 -3.43 -0.91 -12.21
C ASN A 116 -4.21 -2.07 -11.59
N PHE A 117 -4.05 -3.30 -12.10
CA PHE A 117 -4.67 -4.48 -11.49
C PHE A 117 -4.14 -4.72 -10.07
N VAL A 118 -2.82 -4.64 -9.86
CA VAL A 118 -2.22 -4.79 -8.53
C VAL A 118 -2.68 -3.65 -7.62
N ASP A 119 -2.68 -2.41 -8.12
CA ASP A 119 -3.09 -1.24 -7.36
C ASP A 119 -4.54 -1.33 -6.86
N ILE A 120 -5.46 -1.84 -7.68
CA ILE A 120 -6.87 -1.95 -7.31
C ILE A 120 -7.15 -3.23 -6.51
N GLU A 121 -6.68 -4.38 -6.99
CA GLU A 121 -7.08 -5.68 -6.43
C GLU A 121 -6.16 -6.15 -5.31
N MET A 122 -4.83 -6.10 -5.50
CA MET A 122 -3.88 -6.58 -4.49
C MET A 122 -3.74 -5.59 -3.33
N SER A 123 -3.67 -4.28 -3.60
CA SER A 123 -3.59 -3.28 -2.53
C SER A 123 -4.86 -3.30 -1.66
N ARG A 124 -6.05 -3.54 -2.25
CA ARG A 124 -7.30 -3.74 -1.49
C ARG A 124 -7.20 -4.92 -0.52
N LEU A 125 -6.60 -6.04 -0.92
CA LEU A 125 -6.38 -7.19 -0.05
C LEU A 125 -5.33 -6.89 1.04
N THR A 126 -4.32 -6.08 0.72
CA THR A 126 -3.33 -5.66 1.71
C THR A 126 -3.94 -4.71 2.75
N ASP A 127 -4.79 -3.77 2.34
CA ASP A 127 -5.54 -2.89 3.23
C ASP A 127 -6.45 -3.68 4.17
N TYR A 128 -7.10 -4.73 3.66
CA TYR A 128 -7.86 -5.66 4.50
C TYR A 128 -6.99 -6.26 5.61
N GLN A 129 -5.81 -6.76 5.26
CA GLN A 129 -4.90 -7.36 6.25
C GLN A 129 -4.32 -6.33 7.22
N LEU A 130 -4.13 -5.07 6.81
CA LEU A 130 -3.62 -4.00 7.67
C LEU A 130 -4.68 -3.49 8.66
N PHE A 131 -5.92 -3.32 8.21
CA PHE A 131 -6.95 -2.58 8.95
C PHE A 131 -8.10 -3.42 9.48
N LEU A 132 -8.55 -4.41 8.71
CA LEU A 132 -9.76 -5.17 9.03
C LEU A 132 -9.42 -6.47 9.78
N ASN A 133 -8.25 -7.05 9.52
CA ASN A 133 -7.74 -8.14 10.35
C ASN A 133 -7.44 -7.62 11.78
N THR A 134 -8.26 -8.04 12.73
CA THR A 134 -8.21 -7.60 14.14
C THR A 134 -6.86 -7.86 14.80
N LYS A 135 -6.19 -8.96 14.44
CA LYS A 135 -4.88 -9.34 14.99
C LYS A 135 -3.79 -8.38 14.52
N ASN A 136 -3.79 -8.06 13.22
CA ASN A 136 -2.81 -7.15 12.62
C ASN A 136 -3.07 -5.70 13.06
N TYR A 137 -4.33 -5.26 13.04
CA TYR A 137 -4.68 -3.89 13.39
C TYR A 137 -4.32 -3.56 14.85
N ASN A 138 -4.67 -4.45 15.78
CA ASN A 138 -4.40 -4.26 17.20
C ASN A 138 -2.94 -4.51 17.59
N GLY A 139 -2.29 -5.49 16.95
CA GLY A 139 -0.91 -5.86 17.21
C GLY A 139 0.10 -4.86 16.64
N TYR A 140 -0.18 -4.30 15.46
CA TYR A 140 0.75 -3.53 14.65
C TYR A 140 0.19 -2.16 14.25
N THR A 141 -0.83 -2.13 13.38
CA THR A 141 -1.22 -0.95 12.60
C THR A 141 -1.62 0.26 13.46
N LYS A 142 -2.49 0.08 14.47
CA LYS A 142 -2.97 1.22 15.28
C LYS A 142 -1.85 1.90 16.08
N LYS A 143 -0.83 1.14 16.48
CA LYS A 143 0.30 1.64 17.28
C LYS A 143 1.34 2.33 16.40
N LEU A 144 1.43 1.95 15.13
CA LEU A 144 2.40 2.48 14.18
C LEU A 144 2.24 3.99 13.95
N PHE A 145 0.99 4.48 13.88
CA PHE A 145 0.72 5.91 13.63
C PHE A 145 1.25 6.84 14.72
N SER A 146 1.41 6.36 15.96
CA SER A 146 2.04 7.15 17.03
C SER A 146 3.51 7.48 16.76
N LYS A 147 4.18 6.69 15.91
CA LYS A 147 5.57 6.91 15.50
C LYS A 147 5.69 7.73 14.21
N LEU A 148 4.66 7.69 13.36
CA LEU A 148 4.68 8.34 12.05
C LEU A 148 4.12 9.76 12.08
N LEU A 149 3.10 10.00 12.91
CA LEU A 149 2.38 11.27 12.97
C LEU A 149 2.78 12.07 14.21
N TYR A 150 2.33 13.32 14.28
CA TYR A 150 2.46 14.16 15.47
C TYR A 150 1.21 14.07 16.36
N PHE A 151 1.40 14.27 17.66
CA PHE A 151 0.27 14.48 18.57
C PHE A 151 -0.43 15.80 18.20
N PRO A 152 -1.78 15.86 18.10
CA PRO A 152 -2.78 14.88 18.54
C PRO A 152 -3.33 13.95 17.44
N MET A 153 -2.79 13.94 16.23
CA MET A 153 -3.39 13.24 15.06
C MET A 153 -3.27 11.71 15.07
N TRP A 154 -2.75 11.11 16.14
CA TRP A 154 -2.45 9.66 16.20
C TRP A 154 -3.67 8.76 16.14
N TYR A 155 -4.83 9.23 16.59
CA TYR A 155 -6.02 8.39 16.77
C TYR A 155 -6.97 8.43 15.57
N ASN A 156 -7.08 9.58 14.92
CA ASN A 156 -8.08 9.78 13.86
C ASN A 156 -7.68 9.08 12.55
N THR A 157 -6.41 9.21 12.15
CA THR A 157 -5.90 8.63 10.89
C THR A 157 -6.12 7.11 10.79
N PRO A 158 -5.74 6.26 11.78
CA PRO A 158 -5.97 4.83 11.69
C PRO A 158 -7.46 4.43 11.69
N LEU A 159 -8.34 5.23 12.31
CA LEU A 159 -9.78 4.98 12.27
C LEU A 159 -10.37 5.31 10.90
N LYS A 160 -10.01 6.47 10.35
CA LYS A 160 -10.43 6.88 9.00
C LYS A 160 -10.00 5.87 7.93
N LEU A 161 -8.74 5.44 7.96
CA LEU A 161 -8.22 4.46 7.02
C LEU A 161 -8.89 3.09 7.18
N ARG A 162 -9.25 2.71 8.41
CA ARG A 162 -9.99 1.47 8.66
C ARG A 162 -11.42 1.53 8.11
N SER A 163 -12.10 2.68 8.21
CA SER A 163 -13.40 2.89 7.57
C SER A 163 -13.28 2.82 6.04
N GLN A 164 -12.27 3.47 5.46
CA GLN A 164 -12.04 3.42 4.02
C GLN A 164 -11.74 2.00 3.52
N ALA A 165 -10.92 1.24 4.25
CA ALA A 165 -10.65 -0.16 3.94
C ALA A 165 -11.93 -1.01 4.02
N ARG A 166 -12.83 -0.72 4.98
CA ARG A 166 -14.13 -1.39 5.07
C ARG A 166 -14.98 -1.13 3.84
N GLU A 167 -15.14 0.12 3.44
CA GLU A 167 -15.91 0.50 2.24
C GLU A 167 -15.35 -0.19 0.99
N ASN A 168 -14.03 -0.18 0.81
CA ASN A 168 -13.37 -0.81 -0.35
C ASN A 168 -13.47 -2.35 -0.36
N CYS A 169 -13.58 -2.99 0.81
CA CYS A 169 -13.63 -4.45 0.93
C CYS A 169 -15.05 -5.02 1.10
N GLN A 170 -16.07 -4.19 1.33
CA GLN A 170 -17.42 -4.62 1.65
C GLN A 170 -18.04 -5.48 0.55
N GLU A 171 -17.77 -5.16 -0.72
CA GLU A 171 -18.28 -5.91 -1.88
C GLU A 171 -17.69 -7.32 -2.00
N ILE A 172 -16.50 -7.56 -1.44
CA ILE A 172 -15.74 -8.78 -1.69
C ILE A 172 -15.77 -9.73 -0.49
N ILE A 173 -15.67 -9.20 0.72
CA ILE A 173 -15.56 -9.98 1.97
C ILE A 173 -16.85 -9.87 2.79
N GLY A 174 -17.79 -9.02 2.35
CA GLY A 174 -19.06 -8.76 3.02
C GLY A 174 -18.97 -7.62 4.04
N SER A 175 -20.12 -7.22 4.57
CA SER A 175 -20.21 -6.20 5.61
C SER A 175 -19.61 -6.73 6.91
N ILE A 176 -18.42 -6.25 7.26
CA ILE A 176 -17.76 -6.56 8.52
C ILE A 176 -18.20 -5.51 9.54
N ILE A 177 -19.03 -5.95 10.49
CA ILE A 177 -19.37 -5.17 11.68
C ILE A 177 -18.17 -5.27 12.63
N LEU A 178 -17.52 -4.14 12.93
CA LEU A 178 -16.39 -4.06 13.84
C LEU A 178 -16.82 -3.54 15.21
N GLU A 179 -15.97 -3.77 16.21
CA GLU A 179 -16.27 -3.41 17.60
C GLU A 179 -16.45 -1.91 17.84
N ASP A 180 -15.92 -1.08 16.95
CA ASP A 180 -15.94 0.38 17.04
C ASP A 180 -17.15 1.00 16.32
N ASP A 181 -18.02 0.19 15.69
CA ASP A 181 -19.19 0.69 14.96
C ASP A 181 -20.30 1.07 15.94
N GLU A 182 -20.96 2.21 15.71
CA GLU A 182 -22.12 2.65 16.51
C GLU A 182 -23.19 1.57 16.58
N GLU A 183 -23.46 0.87 15.47
CA GLU A 183 -24.39 -0.26 15.42
C GLU A 183 -23.97 -1.43 16.33
N PHE A 184 -22.65 -1.68 16.45
CA PHE A 184 -22.12 -2.69 17.36
C PHE A 184 -22.17 -2.22 18.82
N VAL A 185 -21.88 -0.95 19.08
CA VAL A 185 -21.93 -0.35 20.42
C VAL A 185 -23.37 -0.29 20.93
N GLU A 186 -24.33 0.12 20.09
CA GLU A 186 -25.76 0.16 20.41
C GLU A 186 -26.35 -1.23 20.62
N SER A 187 -26.01 -2.20 19.77
CA SER A 187 -26.45 -3.59 19.97
C SER A 187 -25.88 -4.19 21.24
N LYS A 188 -24.60 -3.95 21.56
CA LYS A 188 -24.02 -4.32 22.86
C LYS A 188 -24.68 -3.59 24.02
N ALA A 189 -25.00 -2.31 23.89
CA ALA A 189 -25.63 -1.51 24.94
C ALA A 189 -27.06 -1.99 25.24
N MET A 190 -27.85 -2.28 24.21
CA MET A 190 -29.20 -2.86 24.36
C MET A 190 -29.14 -4.28 24.92
N GLU A 191 -28.21 -5.12 24.45
CA GLU A 191 -28.03 -6.48 25.01
C GLU A 191 -27.57 -6.42 26.47
N SER A 192 -26.59 -5.60 26.80
CA SER A 192 -26.09 -5.47 28.18
C SER A 192 -27.12 -4.87 29.14
N ALA A 193 -27.96 -3.94 28.69
CA ALA A 193 -29.10 -3.45 29.46
C ALA A 193 -30.14 -4.56 29.74
N SER A 194 -30.39 -5.45 28.77
CA SER A 194 -31.27 -6.62 28.95
C SER A 194 -30.66 -7.70 29.88
N GLN A 195 -29.32 -7.78 29.93
CA GLN A 195 -28.55 -8.79 30.67
C GLN A 195 -28.24 -8.40 32.12
N LEU A 196 -28.26 -7.12 32.47
CA LEU A 196 -28.09 -6.63 33.84
C LEU A 196 -29.19 -7.16 34.79
N ALA A 197 -30.27 -7.69 34.24
CA ALA A 197 -31.36 -8.36 34.95
C ALA A 197 -31.19 -9.90 35.11
N GLN A 198 -30.13 -10.52 34.56
CA GLN A 198 -29.93 -11.97 34.54
C GLN A 198 -28.67 -12.41 35.31
N SER A 199 -28.60 -13.69 35.71
CA SER A 199 -27.57 -14.20 36.63
C SER A 199 -26.13 -14.13 36.07
N LYS A 200 -25.14 -14.11 36.98
CA LYS A 200 -23.69 -14.11 36.63
C LYS A 200 -23.29 -15.29 35.73
N THR A 201 -23.97 -16.43 35.84
CA THR A 201 -23.71 -17.62 35.01
C THR A 201 -24.22 -17.43 33.58
N PHE A 202 -25.37 -16.79 33.39
CA PHE A 202 -25.88 -16.43 32.06
C PHE A 202 -24.99 -15.40 31.36
N LYS A 203 -24.43 -14.43 32.10
CA LYS A 203 -23.48 -13.46 31.54
C LYS A 203 -22.26 -14.14 30.92
N ILE A 204 -21.62 -15.07 31.64
CA ILE A 204 -20.44 -15.81 31.14
C ILE A 204 -20.81 -16.69 29.94
N ALA A 205 -21.94 -17.40 29.99
CA ALA A 205 -22.39 -18.23 28.88
C ALA A 205 -22.71 -17.42 27.62
N HIS A 206 -23.28 -16.22 27.80
CA HIS A 206 -23.57 -15.30 26.69
C HIS A 206 -22.28 -14.74 26.09
N GLU A 207 -21.33 -14.27 26.90
CA GLU A 207 -20.02 -13.82 26.42
C GLU A 207 -19.31 -14.90 25.59
N ASN A 208 -19.35 -16.16 26.04
CA ASN A 208 -18.82 -17.29 25.28
C ASN A 208 -19.56 -17.53 23.97
N LYS A 209 -20.90 -17.37 23.95
CA LYS A 209 -21.71 -17.52 22.72
C LYS A 209 -21.41 -16.42 21.70
N VAL A 210 -21.28 -15.17 22.15
CA VAL A 210 -20.90 -14.04 21.30
C VAL A 210 -19.50 -14.25 20.73
N LYS A 211 -18.55 -14.67 21.57
CA LYS A 211 -17.17 -14.96 21.15
C LYS A 211 -17.12 -16.08 20.10
N SER A 212 -17.79 -17.21 20.35
CA SER A 212 -17.85 -18.30 19.36
C SER A 212 -18.51 -17.86 18.04
N LYS A 213 -19.53 -17.00 18.09
CA LYS A 213 -20.15 -16.43 16.88
C LYS A 213 -19.17 -15.54 16.12
N GLN A 214 -18.43 -14.68 16.82
CA GLN A 214 -17.41 -13.82 16.23
C GLN A 214 -16.27 -14.64 15.61
N ASP A 215 -15.79 -15.68 16.29
CA ASP A 215 -14.73 -16.56 15.81
C ASP A 215 -15.16 -17.27 14.50
N LEU A 216 -16.38 -17.82 14.46
CA LEU A 216 -16.91 -18.43 13.23
C LEU A 216 -17.07 -17.42 12.09
N GLN A 217 -17.52 -16.20 12.40
CA GLN A 217 -17.65 -15.13 11.41
C GLN A 217 -16.27 -14.70 10.87
N GLN A 218 -15.26 -14.63 11.75
CA GLN A 218 -13.89 -14.32 11.36
C GLN A 218 -13.30 -15.42 10.46
N VAL A 219 -13.55 -16.70 10.77
CA VAL A 219 -13.14 -17.82 9.91
C VAL A 219 -13.80 -17.73 8.53
N LYS A 220 -15.09 -17.37 8.46
CA LYS A 220 -15.79 -17.14 7.19
C LYS A 220 -15.12 -16.04 6.36
N TYR A 221 -14.84 -14.88 6.97
CA TYR A 221 -14.18 -13.78 6.27
C TYR A 221 -12.75 -14.14 5.82
N ASN A 222 -12.02 -14.87 6.66
CA ASN A 222 -10.70 -15.37 6.30
C ASN A 222 -10.75 -16.30 5.10
N LEU A 223 -11.73 -17.21 5.02
CA LEU A 223 -11.88 -18.09 3.86
C LEU A 223 -12.20 -17.33 2.56
N GLN A 224 -13.06 -16.30 2.65
CA GLN A 224 -13.40 -15.45 1.50
C GLN A 224 -12.19 -14.64 1.04
N PHE A 225 -11.45 -14.05 1.98
CA PHE A 225 -10.19 -13.37 1.72
C PHE A 225 -9.18 -14.31 1.05
N ASP A 226 -8.96 -15.49 1.62
CA ASP A 226 -7.99 -16.47 1.14
C ASP A 226 -8.30 -16.91 -0.29
N ASN A 227 -9.58 -17.15 -0.60
CA ASN A 227 -10.03 -17.48 -1.96
C ASN A 227 -9.80 -16.32 -2.94
N ARG A 228 -10.06 -15.08 -2.52
CA ARG A 228 -9.82 -13.91 -3.38
C ARG A 228 -8.33 -13.71 -3.63
N LEU A 229 -7.49 -13.81 -2.60
CA LEU A 229 -6.04 -13.70 -2.73
C LEU A 229 -5.47 -14.73 -3.71
N LYS A 230 -5.91 -15.99 -3.61
CA LYS A 230 -5.51 -17.05 -4.56
C LYS A 230 -5.88 -16.68 -5.99
N ASN A 231 -7.09 -16.17 -6.21
CA ASN A 231 -7.55 -15.81 -7.54
C ASN A 231 -6.80 -14.58 -8.09
N CYS A 232 -6.56 -13.56 -7.27
CA CYS A 232 -5.80 -12.37 -7.67
C CYS A 232 -4.37 -12.73 -8.06
N VAL A 233 -3.66 -13.52 -7.24
CA VAL A 233 -2.30 -13.96 -7.54
C VAL A 233 -2.27 -14.85 -8.80
N ARG A 234 -3.22 -15.78 -8.95
CA ARG A 234 -3.31 -16.64 -10.15
C ARG A 234 -3.51 -15.82 -11.42
N ASN A 235 -4.44 -14.86 -11.39
CA ASN A 235 -4.72 -13.99 -12.53
C ASN A 235 -3.52 -13.12 -12.89
N TRP A 236 -2.83 -12.58 -11.87
CA TRP A 236 -1.62 -11.79 -12.07
C TRP A 236 -0.51 -12.63 -12.70
N LEU A 237 -0.23 -13.83 -12.17
CA LEU A 237 0.79 -14.73 -12.72
C LEU A 237 0.49 -15.13 -14.17
N ALA A 238 -0.77 -15.45 -14.47
CA ALA A 238 -1.19 -15.83 -15.82
C ALA A 238 -1.12 -14.68 -16.84
N ALA A 239 -1.27 -13.43 -16.38
CA ALA A 239 -1.10 -12.26 -17.22
C ALA A 239 0.38 -11.85 -17.34
N ARG A 240 1.17 -12.03 -16.27
CA ARG A 240 2.59 -11.71 -16.20
C ARG A 240 3.46 -12.64 -17.05
N SER A 241 3.07 -13.91 -17.20
CA SER A 241 3.77 -14.89 -18.06
C SER A 241 3.67 -14.59 -19.56
N LYS A 242 2.83 -13.64 -19.96
CA LYS A 242 2.75 -13.15 -21.35
C LYS A 242 3.84 -12.15 -21.70
N LEU A 243 4.46 -11.55 -20.68
CA LEU A 243 5.59 -10.64 -20.80
C LEU A 243 6.89 -11.40 -20.55
N ASP A 244 8.02 -10.79 -20.90
CA ASP A 244 9.33 -11.35 -20.62
C ASP A 244 9.51 -11.59 -19.10
N GLU A 245 9.63 -12.85 -18.69
CA GLU A 245 9.81 -13.26 -17.29
C GLU A 245 11.21 -12.91 -16.75
N SER A 246 12.17 -12.65 -17.64
CA SER A 246 13.55 -12.33 -17.28
C SER A 246 13.73 -10.84 -16.93
N ALA A 247 12.99 -9.96 -17.60
CA ALA A 247 12.99 -8.54 -17.31
C ALA A 247 12.18 -8.24 -16.04
N MET A 248 12.72 -7.39 -15.17
CA MET A 248 12.02 -6.91 -13.99
C MET A 248 11.18 -5.68 -14.35
N LEU A 249 9.87 -5.75 -14.11
CA LEU A 249 8.92 -4.70 -14.46
C LEU A 249 8.49 -3.86 -13.26
N SER A 250 7.95 -2.67 -13.52
CA SER A 250 7.41 -1.79 -12.48
C SER A 250 6.20 -2.40 -11.77
N ALA A 251 5.45 -3.24 -12.49
CA ALA A 251 4.35 -4.03 -11.93
C ALA A 251 4.83 -5.10 -10.93
N ASP A 252 5.99 -5.70 -11.18
CA ASP A 252 6.56 -6.73 -10.30
C ASP A 252 6.93 -6.12 -8.95
N ILE A 253 7.48 -4.90 -8.94
CA ILE A 253 7.85 -4.17 -7.71
C ILE A 253 6.63 -3.97 -6.82
N LEU A 254 5.52 -3.47 -7.37
CA LEU A 254 4.30 -3.21 -6.59
C LEU A 254 3.67 -4.52 -6.08
N PHE A 255 3.68 -5.57 -6.91
CA PHE A 255 3.18 -6.89 -6.52
C PHE A 255 4.00 -7.47 -5.37
N LEU A 256 5.33 -7.42 -5.47
CA LEU A 256 6.24 -7.91 -4.44
C LEU A 256 6.16 -7.08 -3.17
N ALA A 257 5.92 -5.77 -3.26
CA ALA A 257 5.71 -4.91 -2.09
C ALA A 257 4.42 -5.30 -1.33
N ASN A 258 3.35 -5.63 -2.06
CA ASN A 258 2.11 -6.15 -1.45
C ASN A 258 2.34 -7.47 -0.71
N ILE A 259 3.04 -8.43 -1.34
CA ILE A 259 3.39 -9.70 -0.69
C ILE A 259 4.27 -9.45 0.53
N TYR A 260 5.29 -8.60 0.41
CA TYR A 260 6.20 -8.25 1.50
C TYR A 260 5.45 -7.71 2.72
N VAL A 261 4.50 -6.79 2.52
CA VAL A 261 3.69 -6.27 3.63
C VAL A 261 2.84 -7.38 4.25
N GLN A 262 2.11 -8.17 3.44
CA GLN A 262 1.25 -9.23 3.95
C GLN A 262 2.01 -10.30 4.74
N LEU A 263 3.23 -10.63 4.33
CA LEU A 263 4.07 -11.64 5.00
C LEU A 263 4.70 -11.15 6.31
N ASN A 264 4.98 -9.85 6.44
CA ASN A 264 5.63 -9.28 7.63
C ASN A 264 4.63 -8.81 8.71
N LEU A 265 3.33 -8.91 8.46
CA LEU A 265 2.32 -8.64 9.47
C LEU A 265 2.26 -9.75 10.53
N PRO A 266 1.71 -9.48 11.74
CA PRO A 266 1.57 -10.49 12.80
C PRO A 266 0.83 -11.77 12.40
N ASP A 267 -0.05 -11.71 11.40
CA ASP A 267 -0.76 -12.86 10.82
C ASP A 267 -0.17 -13.37 9.50
N GLY A 268 1.02 -12.88 9.11
CA GLY A 268 1.63 -13.17 7.80
C GLY A 268 2.02 -14.63 7.59
N ASN A 269 2.32 -15.38 8.65
CA ASN A 269 2.59 -16.83 8.55
C ASN A 269 1.40 -17.62 8.00
N ARG A 270 0.16 -17.19 8.28
CA ARG A 270 -1.05 -17.78 7.70
C ARG A 270 -1.05 -17.61 6.19
N ILE A 271 -0.76 -16.40 5.72
CA ILE A 271 -0.69 -16.07 4.29
C ILE A 271 0.43 -16.84 3.60
N ARG A 272 1.61 -16.94 4.24
CA ARG A 272 2.72 -17.76 3.73
C ARG A 272 2.27 -19.20 3.49
N SER A 273 1.67 -19.84 4.51
CA SER A 273 1.22 -21.23 4.39
C SER A 273 0.17 -21.43 3.29
N LEU A 274 -0.73 -20.45 3.11
CA LEU A 274 -1.75 -20.48 2.06
C LEU A 274 -1.14 -20.42 0.66
N LEU A 275 -0.16 -19.53 0.46
CA LEU A 275 0.51 -19.35 -0.81
C LEU A 275 1.40 -20.55 -1.13
N GLU A 276 2.11 -21.12 -0.15
CA GLU A 276 2.89 -22.36 -0.31
C GLU A 276 2.00 -23.55 -0.72
N GLN A 277 0.82 -23.70 -0.09
CA GLN A 277 -0.13 -24.75 -0.45
C GLN A 277 -0.69 -24.60 -1.86
N THR A 278 -0.81 -23.37 -2.38
CA THR A 278 -1.49 -23.10 -3.66
C THR A 278 -0.52 -23.02 -4.84
N PHE A 279 0.65 -22.41 -4.64
CA PHE A 279 1.63 -22.11 -5.69
C PHE A 279 2.95 -22.84 -5.52
N GLY A 280 3.13 -23.59 -4.42
CA GLY A 280 4.34 -24.32 -4.09
C GLY A 280 5.37 -23.49 -3.31
N SER A 281 6.28 -24.20 -2.62
CA SER A 281 7.38 -23.60 -1.86
C SER A 281 8.39 -22.88 -2.74
N ASP A 282 8.60 -23.36 -3.97
CA ASP A 282 9.62 -22.81 -4.88
C ASP A 282 9.26 -21.38 -5.31
N PHE A 283 7.97 -21.14 -5.57
CA PHE A 283 7.45 -19.81 -5.85
C PHE A 283 7.70 -18.86 -4.67
N MET A 284 7.40 -19.31 -3.45
CA MET A 284 7.55 -18.48 -2.25
C MET A 284 9.03 -18.21 -1.92
N ASN A 285 9.91 -19.19 -2.11
CA ASN A 285 11.35 -19.03 -1.93
C ASN A 285 11.94 -18.06 -2.97
N SER A 286 11.54 -18.18 -4.24
CA SER A 286 11.94 -17.26 -5.31
C SER A 286 11.46 -15.83 -5.02
N THR A 287 10.20 -15.68 -4.62
CA THR A 287 9.58 -14.40 -4.27
C THR A 287 10.29 -13.75 -3.07
N SER A 288 10.55 -14.53 -2.01
CA SER A 288 11.26 -14.05 -0.83
C SER A 288 12.68 -13.62 -1.17
N LYS A 289 13.41 -14.40 -1.99
CA LYS A 289 14.75 -14.03 -2.44
C LYS A 289 14.77 -12.73 -3.24
N LYS A 290 13.78 -12.50 -4.11
CA LYS A 290 13.64 -11.23 -4.85
C LYS A 290 13.39 -10.06 -3.90
N ILE A 291 12.49 -10.24 -2.93
CA ILE A 291 12.20 -9.25 -1.89
C ILE A 291 13.46 -8.92 -1.06
N ASP A 292 14.18 -9.92 -0.58
CA ASP A 292 15.41 -9.74 0.21
C ASP A 292 16.47 -9.00 -0.59
N THR A 293 16.54 -9.26 -1.90
CA THR A 293 17.41 -8.50 -2.81
C THR A 293 17.07 -7.01 -2.75
N PHE A 294 15.79 -6.59 -2.82
CA PHE A 294 15.43 -5.16 -2.78
C PHE A 294 15.68 -4.49 -1.43
N ILE A 295 15.46 -5.23 -0.34
CA ILE A 295 15.71 -4.72 1.01
C ILE A 295 17.20 -4.40 1.18
N HIS A 296 18.08 -5.29 0.68
CA HIS A 296 19.52 -5.16 0.82
C HIS A 296 20.21 -4.29 -0.23
N ILE A 297 19.49 -3.78 -1.24
CA ILE A 297 20.08 -2.79 -2.17
C ILE A 297 20.48 -1.54 -1.35
N PRO A 298 21.77 -1.14 -1.39
CA PRO A 298 22.26 -0.02 -0.61
C PRO A 298 21.57 1.28 -1.02
N SER A 299 21.27 2.14 -0.06
CA SER A 299 20.59 3.42 -0.28
C SER A 299 21.50 4.52 -0.85
N ILE A 300 22.61 4.16 -1.53
CA ILE A 300 23.63 5.11 -2.03
C ILE A 300 23.03 6.05 -3.08
N ASP A 301 22.12 5.54 -3.91
CA ASP A 301 21.44 6.33 -4.95
C ASP A 301 20.19 7.08 -4.42
N LEU A 302 19.79 6.86 -3.16
CA LEU A 302 18.62 7.51 -2.57
C LEU A 302 19.02 8.87 -1.97
N GLN A 303 18.79 9.96 -2.71
CA GLN A 303 18.97 11.31 -2.17
C GLN A 303 17.88 11.65 -1.16
N GLN A 304 18.11 11.30 0.10
CA GLN A 304 17.17 11.54 1.18
C GLN A 304 17.36 12.93 1.80
N ARG A 305 16.26 13.59 2.16
CA ARG A 305 16.28 14.80 2.99
C ARG A 305 15.21 14.77 4.07
N ALA A 306 15.45 15.55 5.13
CA ALA A 306 14.42 15.79 6.15
C ALA A 306 13.29 16.68 5.58
N PRO A 307 12.05 16.53 6.09
CA PRO A 307 10.95 17.41 5.72
C PRO A 307 11.16 18.81 6.29
N HIS A 308 10.97 19.83 5.44
CA HIS A 308 10.97 21.23 5.87
C HIS A 308 9.74 21.52 6.75
N PHE A 309 9.77 22.62 7.51
CA PHE A 309 8.67 22.97 8.43
C PHE A 309 7.29 23.04 7.75
N LYS A 310 7.22 23.51 6.49
CA LYS A 310 5.98 23.55 5.69
C LYS A 310 5.48 22.17 5.24
N GLU A 311 6.36 21.19 5.21
CA GLU A 311 6.08 19.83 4.75
C GLU A 311 5.74 18.89 5.91
N GLN A 312 6.08 19.29 7.14
CA GLN A 312 5.79 18.54 8.36
C GLN A 312 4.30 18.53 8.67
N GLY A 313 3.80 17.41 9.19
CA GLY A 313 2.44 17.26 9.71
C GLY A 313 2.28 17.76 11.15
N ASN A 314 2.90 18.88 11.51
CA ASN A 314 2.83 19.45 12.86
C ASN A 314 1.46 20.09 13.08
N VAL A 315 1.05 20.26 14.34
CA VAL A 315 -0.22 20.89 14.72
C VAL A 315 -0.47 22.21 14.00
N VAL A 316 0.53 23.10 14.00
CA VAL A 316 0.43 24.43 13.36
C VAL A 316 0.24 24.30 11.84
N MET A 317 1.03 23.45 11.19
CA MET A 317 0.99 23.33 9.73
C MET A 317 -0.25 22.59 9.25
N SER A 318 -0.71 21.57 9.98
CA SER A 318 -1.97 20.89 9.69
C SER A 318 -3.18 21.80 9.91
N LEU A 319 -3.19 22.67 10.92
CA LEU A 319 -4.25 23.69 11.06
C LEU A 319 -4.23 24.70 9.92
N TYR A 320 -3.04 25.16 9.51
CA TYR A 320 -2.90 26.02 8.34
C TYR A 320 -3.44 25.33 7.08
N ASN A 321 -3.02 24.10 6.80
CA ASN A 321 -3.49 23.33 5.65
C ASN A 321 -4.99 23.06 5.70
N PHE A 322 -5.53 22.80 6.90
CA PHE A 322 -6.96 22.64 7.09
C PHE A 322 -7.70 23.93 6.75
N ALA A 323 -7.26 25.09 7.25
CA ALA A 323 -7.86 26.38 6.93
C ALA A 323 -7.80 26.69 5.42
N CYS A 324 -6.66 26.43 4.77
CA CYS A 324 -6.50 26.63 3.33
C CYS A 324 -7.41 25.74 2.45
N LYS A 325 -7.97 24.65 2.98
CA LYS A 325 -8.95 23.84 2.24
C LYS A 325 -10.35 24.48 2.19
N TYR A 326 -10.64 25.45 3.06
CA TYR A 326 -11.95 26.08 3.21
C TYR A 326 -11.95 27.59 2.93
N ILE A 327 -10.79 28.16 2.57
CA ILE A 327 -10.61 29.56 2.17
C ILE A 327 -10.41 29.61 0.66
#